data_AF-A0ABD3AUK6-F1
#
_entry.id   AF-A0ABD3AUK6-F1
#
_cell.length_a   1.000
_cell.length_b   1.000
_cell.length_c   1.000
_cell.angle_alpha   90.00
_cell.angle_beta   90.00
_cell.angle_gamma   90.00
#
_symmetry.space_group_name_H-M   'P 1'
#
loop_
_entity.id
_entity.type
_entity.pdbx_description
1 polymer ?
#
loop_
_entity_poly.entity_id
_entity_poly.type
_entity_poly.pdbx_seq_one_letter_code
_entity_poly.pdbx_strand_id
1 'polypeptide(L)'
;MAEDIQHLSIPFKLALIGKFSKGILTMVVLRKKFQKIGFKGGFDLGFLDYRHILIPFDVEEDFLHCWCKGFYTILGYGIRVVKWILDFRPNVETPIVPVWISLIDLLVVYFDKIAHFLLRNLSGII
;
A
#
# COMPACT_ATOMS: atom_id res chain seq x y z
N MET A 1 -2.84 11.65 23.30
CA MET A 1 -1.70 10.98 22.65
C MET A 1 -2.12 9.98 21.57
N ALA A 2 -3.06 9.05 21.84
CA ALA A 2 -3.60 8.18 20.78
C ALA A 2 -4.57 8.91 19.83
N GLU A 3 -5.40 9.82 20.34
CA GLU A 3 -6.35 10.62 19.55
C GLU A 3 -5.66 11.61 18.61
N ASP A 4 -4.54 12.22 19.04
CA ASP A 4 -3.76 13.15 18.21
C ASP A 4 -3.17 12.46 16.97
N ILE A 5 -2.67 11.24 17.15
CA ILE A 5 -2.08 10.41 16.08
C ILE A 5 -3.14 10.01 15.05
N GLN A 6 -4.37 9.72 15.50
CA GLN A 6 -5.47 9.44 14.59
C GLN A 6 -5.87 10.68 13.79
N HIS A 7 -5.90 11.86 14.43
CA HIS A 7 -6.21 13.12 13.73
C HIS A 7 -5.12 13.48 12.69
N LEU A 8 -3.84 13.24 13.01
CA LEU A 8 -2.71 13.42 12.10
C LEU A 8 -2.69 12.42 10.92
N SER A 9 -3.39 11.29 11.05
CA SER A 9 -3.47 10.26 10.01
C SER A 9 -4.54 10.52 8.93
N ILE A 10 -5.49 11.42 9.21
CA ILE A 10 -6.59 11.77 8.31
C ILE A 10 -6.11 12.17 6.90
N PRO A 11 -5.10 13.05 6.73
CA PRO A 11 -4.61 13.42 5.40
C PRO A 11 -3.88 12.28 4.66
N PHE A 12 -3.50 11.20 5.36
CA PHE A 12 -2.77 10.07 4.77
C PHE A 12 -3.65 8.84 4.54
N LYS A 13 -4.98 8.96 4.68
CA LYS A 13 -5.92 7.85 4.42
C LYS A 13 -5.80 7.29 3.00
N LEU A 14 -5.48 8.15 2.04
CA LEU A 14 -5.27 7.80 0.62
C LEU A 14 -3.79 7.88 0.23
N ALA A 15 -2.88 7.59 1.17
CA ALA A 15 -1.45 7.59 0.90
C ALA A 15 -0.88 6.17 0.73
N LEU A 16 -0.01 6.03 -0.26
CA LEU A 16 0.75 4.82 -0.54
C LEU A 16 2.24 5.05 -0.38
N ILE A 17 2.97 3.99 -0.09
CA ILE A 17 4.42 3.96 0.00
C ILE A 17 4.96 3.15 -1.17
N GLY A 18 5.82 3.74 -1.98
CA GLY A 18 6.63 3.01 -2.96
C GLY A 18 7.98 2.64 -2.36
N LYS A 19 8.26 1.35 -2.22
CA LYS A 19 9.56 0.79 -1.80
C LYS A 19 10.40 0.42 -3.03
N PHE A 20 11.58 1.02 -3.15
CA PHE A 20 12.55 0.64 -4.18
C PHE A 20 13.26 -0.66 -3.81
N SER A 21 13.28 -1.61 -4.75
CA SER A 21 13.97 -2.88 -4.57
C SER A 21 15.49 -2.73 -4.69
N LYS A 22 15.95 -1.81 -5.55
CA LYS A 22 17.37 -1.49 -5.78
C LYS A 22 17.47 -0.01 -6.17
N GLY A 23 18.54 0.67 -5.78
CA GLY A 23 18.82 2.06 -6.15
C GLY A 23 17.75 3.08 -5.71
N ILE A 24 17.86 4.30 -6.25
CA ILE A 24 16.88 5.37 -6.09
C ILE A 24 16.68 6.04 -7.45
N LEU A 25 15.47 6.53 -7.70
CA LEU A 25 15.16 7.36 -8.88
C LEU A 25 14.94 8.80 -8.45
N THR A 26 15.36 9.77 -9.26
CA THR A 26 15.09 11.19 -9.01
C THR A 26 13.59 11.49 -9.10
N MET A 27 13.09 12.38 -8.23
CA MET A 27 11.67 12.80 -8.21
C MET A 27 11.14 13.28 -9.56
N VAL A 28 11.97 13.96 -10.34
CA VAL A 28 11.60 14.43 -11.69
C VAL A 28 11.23 13.28 -12.61
N VAL A 29 11.97 12.17 -12.54
CA VAL A 29 11.74 10.98 -13.36
C VAL A 29 10.50 10.24 -12.86
N LEU A 30 10.36 10.09 -11.54
CA LEU A 30 9.20 9.45 -10.92
C LEU A 30 7.91 10.19 -11.28
N ARG A 31 7.87 11.52 -11.08
CA ARG A 31 6.71 12.35 -11.46
C ARG A 31 6.36 12.18 -12.93
N LYS A 32 7.32 12.29 -13.85
CA LYS A 32 7.08 12.09 -15.29
C LYS A 32 6.53 10.70 -15.62
N LYS A 33 6.96 9.66 -14.92
CA LYS A 33 6.51 8.28 -15.16
C LYS A 33 5.14 8.01 -14.55
N PHE A 34 4.88 8.51 -13.34
CA PHE A 34 3.57 8.41 -12.72
C PHE A 34 2.51 9.24 -13.47
N GLN A 35 2.86 10.41 -14.01
CA GLN A 35 1.97 11.19 -14.87
C GLN A 35 1.54 10.42 -16.13
N LYS A 36 2.41 9.55 -16.68
CA LYS A 36 2.07 8.71 -17.83
C LYS A 36 1.12 7.56 -17.50
N ILE A 37 0.89 7.25 -16.22
CA ILE A 37 -0.09 6.23 -15.81
C ILE A 37 -1.51 6.72 -16.08
N GLY A 38 -1.75 8.05 -16.03
CA GLY A 38 -3.04 8.65 -16.34
C GLY A 38 -4.05 8.52 -15.19
N PHE A 39 -3.63 8.81 -13.96
CA PHE A 39 -4.54 8.96 -12.82
C PHE A 39 -5.56 10.08 -13.09
N LYS A 40 -6.80 9.92 -12.62
CA LYS A 40 -7.88 10.86 -12.89
C LYS A 40 -7.78 12.12 -12.03
N GLY A 41 -7.40 11.96 -10.77
CA GLY A 41 -7.21 13.02 -9.78
C GLY A 41 -5.77 13.53 -9.70
N GLY A 42 -5.56 14.47 -8.78
CA GLY A 42 -4.23 14.89 -8.40
C GLY A 42 -3.51 13.83 -7.57
N PHE A 43 -2.19 13.84 -7.69
CA PHE A 43 -1.30 13.09 -6.81
C PHE A 43 -0.04 13.92 -6.57
N ASP A 44 0.55 13.77 -5.38
CA ASP A 44 1.89 14.26 -5.11
C ASP A 44 2.86 13.09 -4.96
N LEU A 45 4.15 13.40 -4.97
CA LEU A 45 5.22 12.46 -4.70
C LEU A 45 6.23 13.14 -3.78
N GLY A 46 6.56 12.46 -2.68
CA GLY A 46 7.62 12.87 -1.75
C GLY A 46 8.55 11.71 -1.43
N PHE A 47 9.79 12.01 -1.02
CA PHE A 47 10.64 11.00 -0.39
C PHE A 47 10.29 10.89 1.08
N LEU A 48 10.16 9.65 1.55
CA LEU A 48 10.10 9.35 2.98
C LEU A 48 11.50 9.03 3.51
N ASP A 49 12.28 8.29 2.71
CA ASP A 49 13.65 7.88 3.04
C ASP A 49 14.42 7.53 1.75
N TYR A 50 15.69 7.12 1.85
CA TYR A 50 16.56 6.74 0.72
C TYR A 50 16.09 5.51 -0.09
N ARG A 51 15.00 4.83 0.32
CA ARG A 51 14.38 3.71 -0.40
C ARG A 51 12.87 3.76 -0.46
N HIS A 52 12.25 4.81 0.09
CA HIS A 52 10.80 4.89 0.24
C HIS A 52 10.31 6.23 -0.29
N ILE A 53 9.28 6.18 -1.13
CA ILE A 53 8.52 7.36 -1.57
C ILE A 53 7.11 7.30 -0.99
N LEU A 54 6.57 8.46 -0.67
CA LEU A 54 5.18 8.66 -0.32
C LEU A 54 4.41 9.15 -1.54
N ILE A 55 3.23 8.58 -1.74
CA ILE A 55 2.36 8.80 -2.88
C ILE A 55 0.94 9.07 -2.35
N PRO A 56 0.64 10.31 -1.93
CA PRO A 56 -0.72 10.73 -1.62
C PRO A 56 -1.56 10.87 -2.88
N PHE A 57 -2.80 10.38 -2.83
CA PHE A 57 -3.80 10.54 -3.87
C PHE A 57 -4.97 11.37 -3.36
N ASP A 58 -5.54 12.18 -4.25
CA ASP A 58 -6.75 12.96 -3.93
C ASP A 58 -8.03 12.11 -4.07
N VAL A 59 -7.99 11.07 -4.91
CA VAL A 59 -9.14 10.26 -5.30
C VAL A 59 -8.92 8.80 -4.92
N GLU A 60 -9.93 8.17 -4.31
CA GLU A 60 -9.87 6.77 -3.87
C GLU A 60 -9.73 5.79 -5.04
N GLU A 61 -10.32 6.08 -6.20
CA GLU A 61 -10.19 5.24 -7.39
C GLU A 61 -8.73 5.11 -7.86
N ASP A 62 -7.96 6.20 -7.85
CA ASP A 62 -6.55 6.20 -8.24
C ASP A 62 -5.67 5.53 -7.18
N PHE A 63 -5.99 5.77 -5.91
CA PHE A 63 -5.39 5.06 -4.80
C PHE A 63 -5.57 3.55 -4.97
N LEU A 64 -6.81 3.09 -5.18
CA LEU A 64 -7.11 1.67 -5.37
C LEU A 64 -6.43 1.13 -6.62
N HIS A 65 -6.51 1.83 -7.75
CA HIS A 65 -5.84 1.39 -8.98
C HIS A 65 -4.33 1.19 -8.76
N CYS A 66 -3.67 2.15 -8.10
CA CYS A 66 -2.25 2.04 -7.79
C CYS A 66 -1.96 0.91 -6.80
N TRP A 67 -2.79 0.77 -5.78
CA TRP A 67 -2.74 -0.24 -4.74
C TRP A 67 -2.87 -1.66 -5.29
N CYS A 68 -3.91 -1.90 -6.10
CA CYS A 68 -4.22 -3.18 -6.72
C CYS A 68 -3.07 -3.69 -7.58
N LYS A 69 -2.45 -2.78 -8.34
CA LYS A 69 -1.32 -3.12 -9.20
C LYS A 69 -0.11 -3.59 -8.39
N GLY A 70 0.11 -3.02 -7.20
CA GLY A 70 1.06 -3.50 -6.17
C GLY A 70 2.56 -3.44 -6.54
N PHE A 71 2.91 -3.43 -7.82
CA PHE A 71 4.29 -3.41 -8.29
C PHE A 71 4.43 -2.65 -9.62
N TYR A 72 5.48 -1.84 -9.71
CA TYR A 72 5.82 -1.05 -10.89
C TYR A 72 7.28 -1.23 -11.27
N THR A 73 7.55 -1.36 -12.56
CA THR A 73 8.92 -1.33 -13.08
C THR A 73 9.14 -0.02 -13.80
N ILE A 74 10.03 0.83 -13.28
CA ILE A 74 10.36 2.14 -13.85
C ILE A 74 11.86 2.18 -14.16
N LEU A 75 12.23 2.31 -15.44
CA LEU A 75 13.63 2.33 -15.88
C LEU A 75 14.48 1.15 -15.35
N GLY A 76 13.88 -0.04 -15.26
CA GLY A 76 14.54 -1.23 -14.71
C GLY A 76 14.53 -1.33 -13.19
N TYR A 77 14.07 -0.30 -12.48
CA TYR A 77 13.90 -0.33 -11.02
C TYR A 77 12.51 -0.83 -10.64
N GLY A 78 12.46 -1.86 -9.80
CA GLY A 78 11.23 -2.38 -9.22
C GLY A 78 10.79 -1.58 -8.00
N ILE A 79 9.56 -1.08 -8.04
CA ILE A 79 8.90 -0.33 -6.98
C ILE A 79 7.71 -1.16 -6.49
N ARG A 80 7.77 -1.62 -5.24
CA ARG A 80 6.64 -2.29 -4.58
C ARG A 80 5.80 -1.24 -3.88
N VAL A 81 4.48 -1.30 -4.04
CA VAL A 81 3.55 -0.35 -3.43
C VAL A 81 2.92 -0.98 -2.19
N VAL A 82 3.03 -0.32 -1.04
CA VAL A 82 2.49 -0.74 0.26
C VAL A 82 1.70 0.41 0.91
N LYS A 83 0.69 0.10 1.74
CA LYS A 83 -0.31 1.09 2.16
C LYS A 83 0.34 1.84 3.30
N TRP A 84 0.17 3.16 3.32
CA TRP A 84 0.62 3.92 4.46
C TRP A 84 -0.11 3.44 5.72
N ILE A 85 0.65 3.01 6.71
CA ILE A 85 0.14 2.62 8.04
C ILE A 85 0.94 3.37 9.10
N LEU A 86 0.28 3.70 10.23
CA LEU A 86 0.87 4.47 11.31
C LEU A 86 2.09 3.79 11.96
N ASP A 87 2.15 2.46 11.95
CA ASP A 87 3.31 1.69 12.42
C ASP A 87 4.24 1.26 11.26
N PHE A 88 4.31 2.03 10.17
CA PHE A 88 5.20 1.69 9.07
C PHE A 88 6.66 1.77 9.54
N ARG A 89 7.26 0.60 9.77
CA ARG A 89 8.67 0.45 10.11
C ARG A 89 9.44 0.08 8.85
N PRO A 90 10.28 0.96 8.29
CA PRO A 90 11.01 0.67 7.05
C PRO A 90 11.93 -0.56 7.14
N ASN A 91 12.34 -0.94 8.37
CA ASN A 91 13.17 -2.11 8.66
C ASN A 91 12.38 -3.39 8.97
N VAL A 92 11.08 -3.31 9.23
CA VAL A 92 10.23 -4.48 9.47
C VAL A 92 9.32 -4.58 8.25
N GLU A 93 9.58 -5.55 7.39
CA GLU A 93 8.78 -5.75 6.18
C GLU A 93 7.36 -6.15 6.60
N THR A 94 6.44 -5.19 6.74
CA THR A 94 5.04 -5.46 7.06
C THR A 94 4.35 -5.95 5.79
N PRO A 95 4.06 -7.27 5.67
CA PRO A 95 3.56 -7.83 4.43
C PRO A 95 2.03 -7.72 4.44
N ILE A 96 1.50 -6.49 4.41
CA ILE A 96 0.07 -6.30 4.16
C ILE A 96 -0.11 -6.24 2.64
N VAL A 97 -0.18 -7.42 2.03
CA VAL A 97 -0.55 -7.61 0.63
C VAL A 97 -2.09 -7.67 0.53
N PRO A 98 -2.73 -6.97 -0.42
CA PRO A 98 -4.15 -7.17 -0.67
C PRO A 98 -4.36 -8.59 -1.21
N VAL A 99 -4.92 -9.47 -0.38
CA VAL A 99 -5.45 -10.76 -0.86
C VAL A 99 -6.81 -10.46 -1.48
N TRP A 100 -6.90 -10.57 -2.81
CA TRP A 100 -8.17 -10.54 -3.53
C TRP A 100 -8.80 -11.92 -3.40
N ILE A 101 -9.59 -12.15 -2.35
CA ILE A 101 -10.54 -13.27 -2.37
C ILE A 101 -11.77 -12.80 -3.15
N SER A 102 -11.92 -13.27 -4.38
CA SER A 102 -13.19 -13.22 -5.09
C SER A 102 -14.20 -14.06 -4.31
N LEU A 103 -14.95 -13.43 -3.40
CA LEU A 103 -16.10 -14.01 -2.73
C LEU A 103 -17.28 -13.99 -3.71
N ILE A 104 -17.14 -14.74 -4.80
CA ILE A 104 -18.29 -15.18 -5.57
C ILE A 104 -18.90 -16.31 -4.70
N ASP A 105 -20.06 -16.02 -4.12
CA ASP A 105 -20.95 -16.94 -3.40
C ASP A 105 -20.64 -17.34 -1.94
N LEU A 106 -20.04 -16.47 -1.11
CA LEU A 106 -20.06 -16.73 0.34
C LEU A 106 -21.31 -16.11 0.98
N LEU A 107 -22.38 -16.91 1.01
CA LEU A 107 -23.53 -16.68 1.88
C LEU A 107 -23.02 -16.30 3.28
N VAL A 108 -23.48 -15.17 3.79
CA VAL A 108 -23.00 -14.50 5.03
C VAL A 108 -23.01 -15.38 6.30
N VAL A 109 -23.58 -16.58 6.21
CA VAL A 109 -23.73 -17.57 7.29
C VAL A 109 -22.44 -18.37 7.56
N TYR A 110 -21.43 -18.34 6.67
CA TYR A 110 -20.24 -19.21 6.80
C TYR A 110 -18.93 -18.52 7.25
N PHE A 111 -18.99 -17.23 7.61
CA PHE A 111 -17.78 -16.46 7.96
C PHE A 111 -17.12 -16.91 9.28
N ASP A 112 -17.91 -17.40 10.24
CA ASP A 112 -17.44 -17.81 11.57
C ASP A 112 -16.50 -19.03 11.53
N LYS A 113 -16.75 -19.99 10.62
CA LYS A 113 -15.96 -21.22 10.53
C LYS A 113 -14.59 -21.02 9.88
N ILE A 114 -14.49 -20.12 8.91
CA ILE A 114 -13.23 -19.81 8.22
C ILE A 114 -12.31 -19.00 9.14
N ALA A 115 -12.86 -18.06 9.91
CA ALA A 115 -12.11 -17.30 10.91
C ALA A 115 -11.48 -18.21 11.98
N HIS A 116 -12.24 -19.19 12.49
CA HIS A 116 -11.71 -20.19 13.43
C HIS A 116 -10.62 -21.08 12.82
N PHE A 117 -10.76 -21.46 11.54
CA PHE A 117 -9.74 -22.28 10.86
C PHE A 117 -8.42 -21.54 10.66
N LEU A 118 -8.47 -20.25 10.32
CA LEU A 118 -7.28 -19.42 10.11
C LEU A 118 -6.53 -19.12 11.42
N LEU A 119 -7.25 -18.89 12.52
CA LEU A 119 -6.65 -18.72 13.85
C LEU A 119 -5.93 -19.98 14.34
N ARG A 120 -6.50 -21.17 14.08
CA ARG A 120 -5.93 -22.45 14.53
C ARG A 120 -4.63 -22.82 13.82
N ASN A 121 -4.46 -22.44 12.55
CA ASN A 121 -3.26 -22.78 11.78
C ASN A 121 -2.07 -21.85 12.07
N LEU A 122 -2.29 -20.70 12.71
CA LEU A 122 -1.21 -19.78 13.10
C LEU A 122 -0.59 -20.13 14.46
N SER A 123 -1.23 -20.97 15.29
CA SER A 123 -0.67 -21.46 16.55
C SER A 123 0.06 -22.80 16.44
N GLY A 124 0.14 -23.40 15.25
CA GLY A 124 0.79 -24.69 14.99
C GLY A 124 2.23 -24.62 14.46
N ILE A 125 2.84 -23.43 14.42
CA ILE A 125 4.23 -23.21 14.00
C ILE A 125 4.97 -22.46 15.11
N ILE A 126 5.08 -23.07 16.28
CA ILE A 126 6.13 -22.82 17.29
C ILE A 126 6.52 -24.18 17.88
#